data_AF-S3BCF5-F1
#
_entry.id   AF-S3BCF5-F1
#
_cell.length_a   1.000
_cell.length_b   1.000
_cell.length_c   1.000
_cell.angle_alpha   90.00
_cell.angle_beta   90.00
_cell.angle_gamma   90.00
#
_symmetry.space_group_name_H-M   'P 1'
#
loop_
_entity.id
_entity.type
_entity.pdbx_description
1 polymer ?
#
loop_
_entity_poly.entity_id
_entity_poly.type
_entity_poly.pdbx_seq_one_letter_code
_entity_poly.pdbx_strand_id
1 'polypeptide(L)'
;MKTDFNFSKIGKKMPYTVPDDFFEQIEDTILEKVKNHQPISSKPKKNFRLITFKVTLAIAATIALFFIVKNVFFEQHTTISDVEQAFSKLSEEDQNYIITVFEDDVFINE
;
A
#
# COMPACT_ATOMS: atom_id res chain seq x y z
N MET A 1 47.67 -9.70 -28.82
CA MET A 1 48.14 -10.51 -27.68
C MET A 1 47.69 -11.95 -27.91
N LYS A 2 48.58 -12.95 -27.76
CA LYS A 2 48.22 -14.37 -27.78
C LYS A 2 47.92 -14.80 -26.34
N THR A 3 46.73 -15.32 -26.10
CA THR A 3 46.29 -15.77 -24.78
C THR A 3 46.48 -17.27 -24.67
N ASP A 4 47.63 -17.70 -24.15
CA ASP A 4 47.94 -19.12 -23.93
C ASP A 4 47.36 -19.58 -22.59
N PHE A 5 46.02 -19.64 -22.51
CA PHE A 5 45.33 -20.11 -21.31
C PHE A 5 45.28 -21.63 -21.29
N ASN A 6 45.93 -22.25 -20.31
CA ASN A 6 46.02 -23.70 -20.19
C ASN A 6 45.14 -24.22 -19.04
N PHE A 7 43.94 -24.73 -19.40
CA PHE A 7 42.97 -25.33 -18.49
C PHE A 7 43.45 -26.60 -17.78
N SER A 8 44.62 -27.16 -18.15
CA SER A 8 45.19 -28.31 -17.42
C SER A 8 45.95 -27.90 -16.15
N LYS A 9 46.27 -26.60 -15.99
CA LYS A 9 46.94 -26.06 -14.77
C LYS A 9 45.98 -25.63 -13.67
N ILE A 10 44.68 -25.48 -13.96
CA ILE A 10 43.65 -25.30 -12.94
C ILE A 10 43.35 -26.66 -12.33
N GLY A 11 43.97 -26.94 -11.18
CA GLY A 11 43.70 -28.16 -10.43
C GLY A 11 42.21 -28.25 -10.08
N LYS A 12 41.61 -29.43 -10.26
CA LYS A 12 40.25 -29.78 -9.81
C LYS A 12 40.22 -29.91 -8.28
N LYS A 13 40.71 -28.90 -7.56
CA LYS A 13 40.63 -28.85 -6.11
C LYS A 13 39.26 -28.33 -5.76
N MET A 14 38.52 -29.09 -4.96
CA MET A 14 37.28 -28.62 -4.37
C MET A 14 37.65 -27.51 -3.38
N PRO A 15 37.27 -26.24 -3.64
CA PRO A 15 37.66 -25.11 -2.78
C PRO A 15 36.92 -25.13 -1.44
N TYR A 16 35.86 -25.93 -1.32
CA TYR A 16 35.11 -26.13 -0.09
C TYR A 16 34.91 -27.63 0.13
N THR A 17 35.26 -28.07 1.33
CA THR A 17 35.07 -29.44 1.80
C THR A 17 34.44 -29.33 3.18
N VAL A 18 33.36 -30.07 3.39
CA VAL A 18 32.75 -30.19 4.72
C VAL A 18 33.46 -31.30 5.50
N PRO A 19 33.58 -31.18 6.83
CA PRO A 19 34.03 -32.28 7.66
C PRO A 19 33.10 -33.49 7.54
N ASP A 20 33.65 -34.67 7.83
CA ASP A 20 32.84 -35.87 8.01
C ASP A 20 31.83 -35.65 9.17
N ASP A 21 30.64 -36.21 9.04
CA ASP A 21 29.53 -36.12 10.01
C ASP A 21 28.94 -34.71 10.24
N PHE A 22 29.22 -33.73 9.37
CA PHE A 22 28.72 -32.36 9.51
C PHE A 22 27.19 -32.27 9.51
N PHE A 23 26.52 -33.03 8.65
CA PHE A 23 25.06 -33.00 8.53
C PHE A 23 24.38 -33.83 9.62
N GLU A 24 25.08 -34.82 10.16
CA GLU A 24 24.66 -35.70 11.23
C GLU A 24 24.66 -34.92 12.56
N GLN A 25 25.65 -34.06 12.79
CA GLN A 25 25.77 -33.25 14.01
C GLN A 25 24.94 -31.95 13.99
N ILE A 26 24.49 -31.51 12.81
CA ILE A 26 23.77 -30.24 12.68
C ILE A 26 22.42 -30.25 13.42
N GLU A 27 21.73 -31.39 13.40
CA GLU A 27 20.41 -31.56 14.03
C GLU A 27 20.51 -31.42 15.55
N ASP A 28 21.40 -32.19 16.16
CA ASP A 28 21.64 -32.17 17.61
C ASP A 28 22.07 -30.77 18.08
N THR A 29 22.96 -30.12 17.32
CA THR A 29 23.45 -28.77 17.61
C THR A 29 22.31 -27.73 17.60
N ILE A 30 21.39 -27.82 16.63
CA ILE A 30 20.23 -26.92 16.55
C ILE A 30 19.27 -27.19 17.70
N LEU A 31 18.95 -28.45 17.97
CA LEU A 31 18.04 -28.83 19.05
C LEU A 31 18.56 -28.40 20.41
N GLU A 32 19.85 -28.56 20.70
CA GLU A 32 20.48 -28.07 21.93
C GLU A 32 20.36 -26.54 22.06
N LYS A 33 20.61 -25.81 20.98
CA LYS A 33 20.55 -24.35 20.96
C LYS A 33 19.13 -23.80 21.15
N VAL A 34 18.11 -24.55 20.70
CA VAL A 34 16.69 -24.19 20.85
C VAL A 34 16.15 -24.62 22.22
N LYS A 35 16.62 -25.73 22.82
CA LYS A 35 16.18 -26.17 24.17
C LYS A 35 16.38 -25.11 25.25
N ASN A 36 17.44 -24.30 25.15
CA ASN A 36 17.73 -23.23 26.10
C ASN A 36 16.94 -21.94 25.86
N HIS A 37 16.21 -21.83 24.73
CA HIS A 37 15.22 -20.78 24.54
C HIS A 37 13.94 -21.18 25.28
N GLN A 38 13.88 -20.85 26.57
CA GLN A 38 12.61 -20.86 27.28
C GLN A 38 11.61 -20.01 26.48
N PRO A 39 10.38 -20.49 26.25
CA PRO A 39 9.34 -19.62 25.71
C PRO A 39 9.25 -18.44 26.67
N ILE A 40 9.46 -17.23 26.15
CA ILE A 40 9.29 -15.98 26.92
C ILE A 40 7.94 -16.12 27.59
N SER A 41 7.93 -16.35 28.91
CA SER A 41 6.72 -16.54 29.67
C SER A 41 5.97 -15.21 29.61
N SER A 42 5.10 -15.10 28.59
CA SER A 42 4.22 -13.96 28.41
C SER A 42 3.24 -14.04 29.56
N LYS A 43 3.55 -13.32 30.65
CA LYS A 43 2.64 -13.14 31.78
C LYS A 43 1.24 -12.84 31.24
N PRO A 44 0.18 -13.47 31.79
CA PRO A 44 -1.17 -13.21 31.31
C PRO A 44 -1.47 -11.72 31.47
N LYS A 45 -1.68 -11.03 30.35
CA LYS A 45 -2.05 -9.61 30.34
C LYS A 45 -3.41 -9.48 31.03
N LYS A 46 -3.40 -8.87 32.21
CA LYS A 46 -4.59 -8.54 33.01
C LYS A 46 -5.61 -7.81 32.10
N ASN A 47 -6.82 -8.37 31.99
CA ASN A 47 -8.08 -7.77 31.53
C ASN A 47 -8.03 -6.45 30.71
N PHE A 48 -7.33 -6.46 29.57
CA PHE A 48 -7.40 -5.39 28.57
C PHE A 48 -8.77 -5.28 27.87
N ARG A 49 -9.64 -6.28 28.03
CA ARG A 49 -10.94 -6.40 27.35
C ARG A 49 -11.83 -5.17 27.57
N LEU A 50 -11.83 -4.58 28.76
CA LEU A 50 -12.62 -3.37 29.05
C LEU A 50 -12.05 -2.10 28.41
N ILE A 51 -10.72 -2.01 28.29
CA ILE A 51 -10.04 -0.86 27.66
C ILE A 51 -10.19 -0.94 26.14
N THR A 52 -10.05 -2.13 25.55
CA THR A 52 -10.23 -2.33 24.10
C THR A 52 -11.66 -2.01 23.66
N PHE A 53 -12.69 -2.37 24.44
CA PHE A 53 -14.08 -2.04 24.07
C PHE A 53 -14.36 -0.53 24.03
N LYS A 54 -13.72 0.26 24.90
CA LYS A 54 -13.85 1.73 24.88
C LYS A 54 -13.18 2.36 23.66
N VAL A 55 -12.02 1.85 23.24
CA VAL A 55 -11.29 2.36 22.07
C VAL A 55 -12.01 2.02 20.75
N THR A 56 -12.58 0.81 20.64
CA THR A 56 -13.30 0.41 19.40
C THR A 56 -14.57 1.23 19.16
N LEU A 57 -15.29 1.62 20.22
CA LEU A 57 -16.51 2.44 20.09
C LEU A 57 -16.21 3.84 19.54
N ALA A 58 -15.08 4.44 19.95
CA ALA A 58 -14.66 5.75 19.46
C ALA A 58 -14.34 5.72 17.96
N ILE A 59 -13.63 4.69 17.48
CA ILE A 59 -13.29 4.55 16.05
C ILE A 59 -14.55 4.36 15.20
N ALA A 60 -15.47 3.48 15.61
CA ALA A 60 -16.71 3.26 14.86
C ALA A 60 -17.58 4.53 14.73
N ALA A 61 -17.67 5.34 15.79
CA ALA A 61 -18.40 6.61 15.76
C ALA A 61 -17.80 7.62 14.78
N THR A 62 -16.46 7.70 14.68
CA THR A 62 -15.80 8.60 13.71
C THR A 62 -16.07 8.20 12.26
N ILE A 63 -16.09 6.90 11.97
CA ILE A 63 -16.41 6.39 10.62
C ILE A 63 -17.87 6.71 10.27
N ALA A 64 -18.82 6.46 11.18
CA ALA A 64 -20.23 6.76 10.95
C ALA A 64 -20.46 8.27 10.71
N LEU A 65 -19.82 9.13 11.49
CA LEU A 65 -19.93 10.59 11.32
C LEU A 65 -19.30 11.07 10.01
N PHE A 66 -18.18 10.49 9.57
CA PHE A 66 -17.58 10.78 8.27
C PHE A 66 -18.52 10.43 7.10
N PHE A 67 -19.20 9.28 7.15
CA PHE A 67 -20.17 8.90 6.13
C PHE A 67 -21.40 9.82 6.13
N ILE A 68 -21.91 10.22 7.30
CA ILE A 68 -23.03 11.16 7.41
C ILE A 68 -22.65 12.54 6.85
N VAL A 69 -21.46 13.05 7.20
CA VAL A 69 -20.95 14.33 6.68
C VAL A 69 -20.74 14.25 5.17
N LYS A 70 -20.14 13.18 4.64
CA LYS A 70 -19.98 13.02 3.19
C LYS A 70 -21.35 12.99 2.47
N ASN A 71 -22.32 12.25 2.98
CA ASN A 71 -23.64 12.15 2.35
C ASN A 71 -24.43 13.46 2.42
N VAL A 72 -24.23 14.28 3.46
CA VAL A 72 -24.94 15.56 3.62
C VAL A 72 -24.24 16.72 2.88
N PHE A 73 -22.91 16.72 2.80
CA PHE A 73 -22.14 17.83 2.26
C PHE A 73 -21.62 17.61 0.83
N PHE A 74 -21.52 16.37 0.33
CA PHE A 74 -20.91 16.07 -0.97
C PHE A 74 -21.85 15.53 -2.05
N GLU A 75 -23.17 15.49 -1.83
CA GLU A 75 -24.12 15.19 -2.90
C GLU A 75 -24.40 16.45 -3.73
N GLN A 76 -23.38 16.94 -4.43
CA GLN A 76 -23.52 17.99 -5.42
C GLN A 76 -23.83 17.34 -6.77
N HIS A 77 -25.07 16.86 -6.92
CA HIS A 77 -25.58 16.45 -8.22
C HIS A 77 -25.81 17.70 -9.06
N THR A 78 -24.79 18.13 -9.81
CA THR A 78 -24.95 19.18 -10.82
C THR A 78 -25.76 18.62 -11.97
N THR A 79 -27.02 19.02 -12.08
CA THR A 79 -27.86 18.68 -13.23
C THR A 79 -27.61 19.67 -14.37
N ILE A 80 -27.95 19.29 -15.61
CA ILE A 80 -27.86 20.20 -16.77
C ILE A 80 -28.64 21.50 -16.52
N SER A 81 -29.78 21.42 -15.82
CA SER A 81 -30.58 22.59 -15.48
C SER A 81 -29.86 23.57 -14.55
N ASP A 82 -29.05 23.07 -13.61
CA ASP A 82 -28.24 23.92 -12.72
C ASP A 82 -27.16 24.67 -13.50
N VAL A 83 -26.61 24.01 -14.54
CA VAL A 83 -25.62 24.62 -15.45
C VAL A 83 -26.26 25.74 -16.27
N GLU A 84 -27.45 25.52 -16.84
CA GLU A 84 -28.22 26.55 -17.56
C GLU A 84 -28.56 27.74 -16.64
N GLN A 85 -28.91 27.46 -15.39
CA GLN A 85 -29.19 28.50 -14.40
C GLN A 85 -27.93 29.29 -14.02
N ALA A 86 -26.77 28.64 -13.91
CA ALA A 86 -25.50 29.32 -13.67
C ALA A 86 -25.09 30.17 -14.88
N PHE A 87 -25.32 29.68 -16.09
CA PHE A 87 -25.02 30.38 -17.33
C PHE A 87 -25.85 31.66 -17.48
N SER A 88 -27.16 31.59 -17.20
CA SER A 88 -28.05 32.76 -17.25
C SER A 88 -27.76 33.84 -16.20
N LYS A 89 -26.96 33.53 -15.16
CA LYS A 89 -26.50 34.50 -14.15
C LYS A 89 -25.24 35.27 -14.56
N LEU A 90 -24.58 34.87 -15.65
CA LEU A 90 -23.39 35.55 -16.17
C LEU A 90 -23.79 36.83 -16.93
N SER A 91 -22.82 37.74 -17.13
CA SER A 91 -23.00 38.92 -18.00
C SER A 91 -23.18 38.50 -19.46
N GLU A 92 -23.79 39.35 -20.29
CA GLU A 92 -23.99 39.03 -21.71
C GLU A 92 -22.64 38.89 -22.45
N GLU A 93 -21.64 39.64 -22.00
CA GLU A 93 -20.27 39.57 -22.51
C GLU A 93 -19.63 38.22 -22.19
N ASP A 94 -19.75 37.75 -20.95
CA ASP A 94 -19.20 36.47 -20.51
C ASP A 94 -19.91 35.28 -21.18
N GLN A 95 -21.23 35.37 -21.36
CA GLN A 95 -22.02 34.35 -22.05
C GLN A 95 -21.54 34.20 -23.51
N ASN A 96 -21.40 35.31 -24.23
CA ASN A 96 -20.92 35.30 -25.61
C ASN A 96 -19.49 34.79 -25.72
N TYR A 97 -18.61 35.20 -24.80
CA TYR A 97 -17.24 34.69 -24.77
C TYR A 97 -17.21 33.16 -24.66
N ILE A 98 -17.96 32.59 -23.72
CA ILE A 98 -18.02 31.14 -23.53
C ILE A 98 -18.55 30.45 -24.80
N ILE A 99 -19.63 30.96 -25.41
CA ILE A 99 -20.20 30.40 -26.65
C ILE A 99 -19.15 30.41 -27.77
N THR A 100 -18.47 31.54 -27.98
CA THR A 100 -17.45 31.66 -29.04
C THR A 100 -16.27 30.72 -28.84
N VAL A 101 -15.83 30.49 -27.60
CA VAL A 101 -14.74 29.55 -27.30
C VAL A 101 -15.14 28.11 -27.60
N PHE A 102 -16.41 27.74 -27.37
CA PHE A 102 -16.92 26.41 -27.72
C PHE A 102 -17.11 26.22 -29.23
N GLU A 103 -17.55 27.25 -29.95
CA GLU A 103 -17.72 27.21 -31.41
C GLU A 103 -16.38 27.15 -32.16
N ASP A 104 -15.33 27.78 -31.62
CA ASP A 104 -13.97 27.77 -32.17
C ASP A 104 -13.20 26.47 -31.83
N ASP A 105 -13.75 25.61 -30.98
CA ASP A 105 -13.12 24.34 -30.61
C ASP A 105 -13.24 23.29 -31.72
N VAL A 106 -12.09 22.81 -32.19
CA VAL A 106 -11.93 21.87 -33.32
C VAL A 106 -12.60 20.52 -33.05
N PHE A 107 -12.83 20.16 -31.79
CA PHE A 107 -13.35 18.84 -31.39
C PHE A 107 -14.88 18.67 -31.48
N ILE A 108 -15.66 19.73 -31.72
CA ILE A 108 -17.13 19.65 -31.81
C ILE A 108 -17.62 19.33 -33.24
N ASN A 109 -16.79 19.58 -34.25
CA ASN A 109 -17.18 19.50 -35.67
C ASN A 109 -16.56 18.30 -36.42
N GLU A 110 -16.02 17.30 -35.70
CA GLU A 110 -15.48 16.03 -36.26
C GLU A 110 -16.39 14.84 -35.90
#